data_AF-A0A368U481-F1
#
_entry.id   AF-A0A368U481-F1
#
_cell.length_a   1.000
_cell.length_b   1.000
_cell.length_c   1.000
_cell.angle_alpha   90.00
_cell.angle_beta   90.00
_cell.angle_gamma   90.00
#
_symmetry.space_group_name_H-M   'P 1'
#
loop_
_entity.id
_entity.type
_entity.pdbx_description
1 polymer ?
#
loop_
_entity_poly.entity_id
_entity_poly.type
_entity_poly.pdbx_seq_one_letter_code
_entity_poly.pdbx_strand_id
1 'polypeptide(L)'
;MGSAQKLKILRSVDAALANPALHQQKFKRMRMVAAVTAWLGFFSCFLLYFQGLPGIYLPILASLSGVLFGVALYLGNSIKQWPILAQHVSRESVREQISELET
;
A
#
# COMPACT_ATOMS: atom_id res chain seq x y z
N MET A 1 -13.82 15.65 -0.71
CA MET A 1 -12.47 15.64 -0.10
C MET A 1 -12.13 17.06 0.31
N GLY A 2 -11.64 17.28 1.53
CA GLY A 2 -11.20 18.61 1.95
C GLY A 2 -9.94 19.05 1.20
N SER A 3 -9.78 20.35 0.97
CA SER A 3 -8.62 20.96 0.30
C SER A 3 -7.28 20.47 0.87
N ALA A 4 -7.18 20.33 2.20
CA ALA A 4 -5.99 19.82 2.89
C ALA A 4 -5.63 18.35 2.56
N GLN A 5 -6.63 17.49 2.33
CA GLN A 5 -6.41 16.09 1.92
C GLN A 5 -5.92 16.01 0.47
N LYS A 6 -6.51 16.83 -0.40
CA LYS A 6 -6.12 16.92 -1.81
C LYS A 6 -4.66 17.42 -1.94
N LEU A 7 -4.28 18.42 -1.14
CA LEU A 7 -2.92 18.96 -1.08
C LEU A 7 -1.88 17.89 -0.65
N LYS A 8 -2.18 17.09 0.37
CA LYS A 8 -1.28 16.01 0.82
C LYS A 8 -1.03 14.97 -0.28
N ILE A 9 -2.09 14.61 -1.01
CA ILE A 9 -1.99 13.64 -2.11
C ILE A 9 -1.15 14.24 -3.24
N LEU A 10 -1.43 15.46 -3.68
CA LEU A 10 -0.68 16.13 -4.74
C LEU A 10 0.82 16.28 -4.40
N ARG A 11 1.16 16.70 -3.17
CA ARG A 11 2.56 16.75 -2.70
C ARG A 11 3.22 15.37 -2.70
N SER A 12 2.48 14.32 -2.34
CA SER A 12 3.01 12.95 -2.38
C SER A 12 3.25 12.46 -3.81
N VAL A 13 2.42 12.90 -4.77
CA VAL A 13 2.56 12.60 -6.20
C VAL A 13 3.74 13.36 -6.80
N ASP A 14 3.91 14.65 -6.52
CA ASP A 14 5.09 15.40 -6.99
C ASP A 14 6.39 14.83 -6.42
N ALA A 15 6.41 14.47 -5.13
CA ALA A 15 7.56 13.77 -4.54
C ALA A 15 7.84 12.41 -5.20
N ALA A 16 6.80 11.69 -5.63
CA ALA A 16 6.92 10.40 -6.33
C ALA A 16 7.39 10.56 -7.78
N LEU A 17 7.00 11.64 -8.46
CA LEU A 17 7.49 12.02 -9.79
C LEU A 17 8.93 12.51 -9.74
N ALA A 18 9.32 13.23 -8.68
CA ALA A 18 10.68 13.72 -8.48
C ALA A 18 11.70 12.60 -8.24
N ASN A 19 11.30 11.53 -7.52
CA ASN A 19 12.17 10.44 -7.11
C ASN A 19 11.47 9.06 -7.23
N PRO A 20 11.29 8.54 -8.45
CA PRO A 20 10.53 7.31 -8.68
C PRO A 20 11.17 6.08 -8.02
N ALA A 21 12.51 6.00 -7.96
CA ALA A 21 13.23 4.89 -7.34
C ALA A 21 12.99 4.80 -5.83
N LEU A 22 13.00 5.94 -5.13
CA LEU A 22 12.78 6.04 -3.69
C LEU A 22 11.33 5.69 -3.32
N HIS A 23 10.38 6.11 -4.17
CA HIS A 23 8.97 5.78 -4.04
C HIS A 23 8.74 4.26 -4.20
N GLN A 24 9.27 3.66 -5.27
CA GLN A 24 9.17 2.21 -5.48
C GLN A 24 9.78 1.41 -4.33
N GLN A 25 10.94 1.83 -3.80
CA GLN A 25 11.60 1.14 -2.70
C GLN A 25 10.76 1.19 -1.41
N LYS A 26 10.15 2.34 -1.10
CA LYS A 26 9.25 2.49 0.06
C LYS A 26 8.03 1.57 -0.04
N PHE A 27 7.36 1.54 -1.19
CA PHE A 27 6.21 0.67 -1.43
C PHE A 27 6.60 -0.81 -1.42
N LYS A 28 7.77 -1.16 -1.97
CA LYS A 28 8.30 -2.53 -1.94
C LYS A 28 8.55 -3.00 -0.51
N ARG A 29 9.09 -2.13 0.36
CA ARG A 29 9.29 -2.44 1.79
C ARG A 29 7.95 -2.65 2.51
N MET A 30 6.98 -1.77 2.29
CA MET A 30 5.63 -1.91 2.87
C MET A 30 4.95 -3.21 2.42
N ARG A 31 5.04 -3.54 1.12
CA ARG A 31 4.55 -4.82 0.59
C ARG A 31 5.21 -6.01 1.27
N MET A 32 6.53 -5.98 1.43
CA MET A 32 7.28 -7.08 2.03
C MET A 32 6.86 -7.31 3.48
N VAL A 33 6.75 -6.25 4.28
CA VAL A 33 6.28 -6.34 5.67
C VAL A 33 4.86 -6.89 5.72
N ALA A 34 3.92 -6.37 4.92
CA ALA A 34 2.55 -6.85 4.88
C ALA A 34 2.45 -8.33 4.47
N ALA A 35 3.24 -8.76 3.47
CA ALA A 35 3.28 -10.14 3.01
C ALA A 35 3.85 -11.10 4.07
N VAL A 36 4.94 -10.70 4.75
CA VAL A 36 5.55 -11.50 5.82
C VAL A 36 4.59 -11.63 7.00
N THR A 37 3.96 -10.54 7.44
CA THR A 37 2.98 -10.57 8.53
C THR A 37 1.77 -11.43 8.18
N ALA A 38 1.27 -11.35 6.94
CA ALA A 38 0.20 -12.21 6.46
C ALA A 38 0.59 -13.69 6.47
N TRP A 39 1.80 -14.03 6.03
CA TRP A 39 2.31 -15.40 6.06
C TRP A 39 2.48 -15.93 7.48
N LEU A 40 3.00 -15.12 8.41
CA LEU A 40 3.12 -15.49 9.82
C LEU A 40 1.76 -15.77 10.45
N GLY A 41 0.75 -14.95 10.15
CA GLY A 41 -0.62 -15.17 10.63
C GLY A 41 -1.25 -16.44 10.02
N PHE A 42 -1.03 -16.70 8.74
CA PHE A 42 -1.50 -17.92 8.08
C PHE A 42 -0.83 -19.18 8.65
N PHE A 43 0.49 -19.13 8.83
CA PHE A 43 1.26 -20.22 9.43
C PHE A 43 0.84 -20.50 10.88
N SER A 44 0.58 -19.45 11.65
CA SER A 44 0.07 -19.59 13.03
C SER A 44 -1.31 -20.23 13.07
N CYS A 45 -2.21 -19.83 12.16
CA CYS A 45 -3.52 -20.48 12.00
C CYS A 45 -3.37 -21.97 11.66
N PHE A 46 -2.46 -22.29 10.73
CA PHE A 46 -2.19 -23.66 10.33
C PHE A 46 -1.71 -24.50 11.53
N LEU A 47 -0.75 -24.01 12.31
CA LEU A 47 -0.26 -24.71 13.51
C LEU A 47 -1.36 -24.93 14.55
N LEU A 48 -2.17 -23.92 14.85
CA LEU A 48 -3.25 -24.01 15.83
C LEU A 48 -4.34 -25.00 15.40
N TYR A 49 -4.65 -25.04 14.10
CA TYR A 49 -5.60 -26.00 13.54
C TYR A 49 -5.11 -27.44 13.70
N PHE A 50 -3.84 -27.72 13.38
CA PHE A 50 -3.24 -29.05 13.51
C PHE A 50 -3.04 -29.49 14.97
N GLN A 51 -2.90 -28.56 15.91
CA GLN A 51 -2.86 -28.85 17.34
C GLN A 51 -4.25 -29.14 17.94
N GLY A 52 -5.32 -29.09 17.14
CA GLY A 52 -6.66 -29.39 17.63
C GLY A 52 -7.21 -28.31 18.56
N LEU A 53 -6.79 -27.06 18.39
CA LEU A 53 -7.31 -25.89 19.12
C LEU A 53 -8.25 -25.04 18.24
N PRO A 54 -9.40 -25.57 17.76
CA PRO A 54 -10.33 -24.83 16.94
C PRO A 54 -11.14 -23.84 17.80
N GLY A 55 -10.55 -22.68 18.08
CA GLY A 55 -11.23 -21.57 18.74
C GLY A 55 -11.76 -20.52 17.75
N ILE A 56 -12.64 -19.64 18.23
CA ILE A 56 -13.16 -18.49 17.46
C ILE A 56 -12.03 -17.56 16.95
N TYR A 57 -10.86 -17.60 17.58
CA TYR A 57 -9.68 -16.84 17.17
C TYR A 57 -9.10 -17.27 15.81
N LEU A 58 -9.31 -18.52 15.39
CA LEU A 58 -8.79 -19.09 14.14
C LEU A 58 -9.37 -18.40 12.88
N PRO A 59 -10.70 -18.28 12.70
CA PRO A 59 -11.27 -17.54 11.57
C PRO A 59 -10.91 -16.04 11.61
N ILE A 60 -10.74 -15.44 12.79
CA ILE A 60 -10.34 -14.04 12.94
C ILE A 60 -8.91 -13.83 12.43
N LEU A 61 -7.97 -14.67 12.89
CA LEU A 61 -6.57 -14.65 12.45
C LEU A 61 -6.45 -14.94 10.94
N ALA A 62 -7.21 -15.90 10.43
CA ALA A 62 -7.24 -16.23 9.00
C ALA A 62 -7.76 -15.04 8.17
N SER A 63 -8.83 -14.40 8.61
CA SER A 63 -9.41 -13.23 7.94
C SER A 63 -8.45 -12.05 7.94
N LEU A 64 -7.83 -11.74 9.08
CA LEU A 64 -6.84 -10.66 9.21
C LEU A 64 -5.63 -10.91 8.30
N SER A 65 -5.14 -12.15 8.26
CA SER A 65 -4.02 -12.55 7.40
C SER A 65 -4.37 -12.44 5.92
N GLY A 66 -5.59 -12.85 5.54
CA GLY A 66 -6.11 -12.69 4.18
C GLY A 66 -6.20 -11.23 3.73
N VAL A 67 -6.69 -10.34 4.61
CA VAL A 67 -6.74 -8.90 4.33
C VAL A 67 -5.34 -8.31 4.15
N LEU A 68 -4.40 -8.65 5.06
CA LEU A 68 -3.00 -8.21 4.95
C LEU A 68 -2.33 -8.70 3.66
N PHE A 69 -2.62 -9.94 3.26
CA PHE A 69 -2.13 -10.48 1.99
C PHE A 69 -2.71 -9.74 0.79
N GLY A 70 -4.02 -9.46 0.80
CA GLY A 70 -4.68 -8.63 -0.22
C GLY A 70 -4.07 -7.24 -0.34
N VAL A 71 -3.77 -6.59 0.78
CA VAL A 71 -3.06 -5.29 0.81
C VAL A 71 -1.66 -5.41 0.20
N ALA A 72 -0.92 -6.48 0.49
CA ALA A 72 0.39 -6.71 -0.10
C ALA A 72 0.33 -6.91 -1.63
N LEU A 73 -0.69 -7.62 -2.12
CA LEU A 73 -0.95 -7.77 -3.56
C LEU A 73 -1.32 -6.44 -4.21
N TYR A 74 -2.22 -5.66 -3.60
CA TYR A 74 -2.61 -4.33 -4.06
C TYR A 74 -1.39 -3.42 -4.19
N LEU A 75 -0.58 -3.29 -3.13
CA LEU A 75 0.68 -2.54 -3.14
C LEU A 75 1.61 -3.01 -4.27
N GLY A 76 1.71 -4.33 -4.46
CA GLY A 76 2.51 -4.90 -5.55
C GLY A 76 2.03 -4.51 -6.94
N ASN A 77 0.71 -4.49 -7.15
CA ASN A 77 0.12 -4.07 -8.41
C ASN A 77 0.27 -2.55 -8.64
N SER A 78 0.06 -1.75 -7.60
CA SER A 78 0.26 -0.30 -7.66
C SER A 78 1.70 0.07 -8.03
N ILE A 79 2.71 -0.62 -7.49
CA ILE A 79 4.11 -0.41 -7.88
C ILE A 79 4.33 -0.67 -9.38
N LYS A 80 3.69 -1.72 -9.93
CA LYS A 80 3.80 -2.07 -11.35
C LYS A 80 3.06 -1.09 -12.26
N GLN A 81 1.92 -0.58 -11.81
CA GLN A 81 1.10 0.36 -12.57
C GLN A 81 1.63 1.80 -12.51
N TRP A 82 2.32 2.17 -11.42
CA TRP A 82 2.89 3.50 -11.22
C TRP A 82 3.72 4.04 -12.39
N PRO A 83 4.70 3.31 -12.98
CA PRO A 83 5.48 3.83 -14.11
C PRO A 83 4.62 4.12 -15.35
N ILE A 84 3.57 3.35 -15.59
CA ILE A 84 2.65 3.55 -16.71
C ILE A 84 1.81 4.82 -16.46
N LEU A 85 1.32 5.00 -15.23
CA LEU A 85 0.56 6.19 -14.85
C LEU A 85 1.43 7.45 -14.88
N ALA A 86 2.65 7.37 -14.34
CA ALA A 86 3.58 8.49 -14.25
C ALA A 86 3.97 9.07 -15.62
N GLN A 87 3.97 8.26 -16.68
CA GLN A 87 4.21 8.73 -18.05
C GLN A 87 3.09 9.64 -18.58
N HIS A 88 1.87 9.52 -18.04
CA HIS A 88 0.70 10.30 -18.47
C HIS A 88 0.40 11.48 -17.54
N VAL A 89 1.12 11.62 -16.43
CA VAL A 89 0.94 12.70 -15.46
C VAL A 89 2.00 13.77 -15.71
N SER A 90 1.59 14.93 -16.23
CA SER A 90 2.47 16.10 -16.33
C SER A 90 2.83 16.59 -14.94
N ARG A 91 4.13 16.66 -14.64
CA ARG A 91 4.62 17.20 -13.36
C ARG A 91 4.29 18.68 -13.20
N GLU A 92 4.22 19.42 -14.30
CA GLU A 92 3.88 20.84 -14.33
C GLU A 92 2.42 21.08 -13.91
N SER A 93 1.49 20.26 -14.42
CA SER A 93 0.07 20.37 -14.04
C SER A 93 -0.20 19.99 -12.58
N VAL A 94 0.57 19.05 -12.03
CA VAL A 94 0.50 18.70 -10.59
C VAL A 94 0.98 19.87 -9.74
N ARG A 95 2.04 20.56 -10.16
CA ARG A 95 2.62 21.69 -9.43
C ARG A 95 1.73 22.92 -9.46
N GLU A 96 1.09 23.18 -10.59
CA GLU A 96 0.11 24.27 -10.76
C GLU A 96 -1.12 24.08 -9.86
N GLN A 97 -1.65 22.85 -9.78
CA GLN A 97 -2.75 22.52 -8.86
C GLN A 97 -2.35 22.65 -7.38
N ILE A 98 -1.09 22.41 -7.03
CA ILE A 98 -0.60 22.63 -5.66
C ILE A 98 -0.61 24.12 -5.33
N SER A 99 -0.12 24.98 -6.24
CA SER A 99 -0.12 26.43 -6.01
C SER A 99 -1.53 27.02 -5.92
N GLU A 100 -2.47 26.54 -6.74
CA GLU A 100 -3.88 26.97 -6.67
C GLU A 100 -4.58 26.57 -5.35
N LEU A 101 -4.14 25.48 -4.71
CA LEU A 101 -4.68 25.02 -3.43
C LEU A 101 -3.98 25.65 -2.21
N GLU A 102 -2.85 26.31 -2.41
CA GLU A 102 -2.12 27.07 -1.38
C GLU A 102 -2.49 28.55 -1.35
N THR A 103 -3.13 29.06 -2.41
CA THR A 103 -3.64 30.45 -2.53
C THR A 103 -5.07 30.54 -2.03
#